data_AF-A0A2A5JJ80-F1
#
_entry.id   AF-A0A2A5JJ80-F1
#
_cell.length_a   1.000
_cell.length_b   1.000
_cell.length_c   1.000
_cell.angle_alpha   90.00
_cell.angle_beta   90.00
_cell.angle_gamma   90.00
#
_symmetry.space_group_name_H-M   'P 1'
#
loop_
_entity.id
_entity.type
_entity.pdbx_description
1 polymer ?
#
loop_
_entity_poly.entity_id
_entity_poly.type
_entity_poly.pdbx_seq_one_letter_code
_entity_poly.pdbx_strand_id
1 'polypeptide(L)'
;MKLMMIPLILCVSSSTFAFEVYKCDVDGVTTYSDRPCAKNAEKVKVRSNAPSTRPSPDKLVEECLAYVKENRAWKDPDSVQLVSYRKIWTHDSSGARQVLRLEVKAKNSYGAYDGTTHSSCFLNHSGTGLSSVQELL
;
A
#
# COMPACT_ATOMS: atom_id res chain seq x y z
N MET A 1 -49.78 -26.72 -33.80
CA MET A 1 -49.26 -25.33 -33.87
C MET A 1 -48.28 -25.15 -32.72
N LYS A 2 -47.02 -24.85 -33.02
CA LYS A 2 -45.88 -24.96 -32.10
C LYS A 2 -45.65 -23.60 -31.43
N LEU A 3 -45.86 -23.48 -30.11
CA LEU A 3 -45.56 -22.25 -29.37
C LEU A 3 -44.03 -22.03 -29.33
N MET A 4 -43.56 -20.99 -30.01
CA MET A 4 -42.19 -20.50 -29.90
C MET A 4 -42.04 -19.70 -28.61
N MET A 5 -41.17 -20.17 -27.71
CA MET A 5 -40.71 -19.44 -26.53
C MET A 5 -39.62 -18.45 -26.97
N ILE A 6 -39.84 -17.16 -26.77
CA ILE A 6 -38.85 -16.10 -27.02
C ILE A 6 -38.15 -15.80 -25.68
N PRO A 7 -36.82 -15.93 -25.55
CA PRO A 7 -36.12 -15.55 -24.33
C PRO A 7 -35.94 -14.01 -24.30
N LEU A 8 -36.51 -13.38 -23.27
CA LEU A 8 -36.31 -11.98 -22.94
C LEU A 8 -34.88 -11.81 -22.38
N ILE A 9 -33.96 -11.35 -23.24
CA ILE A 9 -32.58 -11.03 -22.86
C ILE A 9 -32.58 -9.74 -22.03
N LEU A 10 -32.32 -9.88 -20.73
CA LEU A 10 -32.15 -8.79 -19.78
C LEU A 10 -30.79 -8.12 -20.02
N CYS A 11 -30.77 -6.97 -20.71
CA CYS A 11 -29.57 -6.12 -20.84
C CYS A 11 -29.30 -5.40 -19.52
N VAL A 12 -28.42 -5.96 -18.69
CA VAL A 12 -27.88 -5.27 -17.50
C VAL A 12 -26.93 -4.18 -17.98
N SER A 13 -27.34 -2.92 -17.83
CA SER A 13 -26.53 -1.76 -18.20
C SER A 13 -25.45 -1.52 -17.14
N SER A 14 -24.22 -1.94 -17.41
CA SER A 14 -23.07 -1.65 -16.55
C SER A 14 -22.79 -0.15 -16.52
N SER A 15 -23.20 0.54 -15.45
CA SER A 15 -22.86 1.95 -15.22
C SER A 15 -21.39 2.03 -14.84
N THR A 16 -20.55 2.59 -15.73
CA THR A 16 -19.17 2.92 -15.41
C THR A 16 -19.15 4.19 -14.57
N PHE A 17 -19.01 4.06 -13.25
CA PHE A 17 -18.82 5.21 -12.37
C PHE A 17 -17.44 5.83 -12.63
N ALA A 18 -17.41 6.98 -13.30
CA ALA A 18 -16.24 7.85 -13.31
C ALA A 18 -16.10 8.48 -11.91
N PHE A 19 -15.04 8.13 -11.18
CA PHE A 19 -14.81 8.62 -9.82
C PHE A 19 -14.33 10.08 -9.87
N GLU A 20 -15.24 11.02 -9.65
CA GLU A 20 -14.93 12.45 -9.45
C GLU A 20 -14.97 12.76 -7.94
N VAL A 21 -13.95 13.45 -7.42
CA VAL A 21 -13.92 13.89 -6.01
C VAL A 21 -14.19 15.38 -5.96
N TYR A 22 -15.10 15.78 -5.08
CA TYR A 22 -15.48 17.16 -4.81
C TYR A 22 -14.99 17.56 -3.43
N LYS A 23 -14.45 18.77 -3.31
CA LYS A 23 -14.10 19.41 -2.05
C LYS A 23 -15.10 20.53 -1.78
N CYS A 24 -15.65 20.57 -0.58
CA CYS A 24 -16.55 21.62 -0.13
C CYS A 24 -16.11 22.16 1.23
N ASP A 25 -16.45 23.42 1.49
CA ASP A 25 -16.54 23.95 2.84
C ASP A 25 -18.00 23.85 3.28
N VAL A 26 -18.25 23.07 4.34
CA VAL A 26 -19.57 22.92 4.95
C VAL A 26 -19.44 23.41 6.39
N ASP A 27 -20.04 24.55 6.68
CA ASP A 27 -20.02 25.19 8.01
C ASP A 27 -18.59 25.40 8.57
N GLY A 28 -17.63 25.77 7.72
CA GLY A 28 -16.23 25.97 8.10
C GLY A 28 -15.41 24.67 8.18
N VAL A 29 -15.99 23.53 7.83
CA VAL A 29 -15.32 22.22 7.82
C VAL A 29 -15.09 21.75 6.37
N THR A 30 -13.82 21.52 6.03
CA THR A 30 -13.45 20.95 4.74
C THR A 30 -13.91 19.49 4.64
N THR A 31 -14.75 19.20 3.66
CA THR A 31 -15.36 17.88 3.42
C THR A 31 -15.10 17.42 1.99
N TYR A 32 -14.89 16.11 1.80
CA TYR A 32 -14.69 15.49 0.49
C TYR A 32 -15.84 14.51 0.20
N SER A 33 -16.35 14.53 -1.03
CA SER A 33 -17.42 13.61 -1.47
C SER A 33 -17.23 13.20 -2.93
N ASP A 34 -17.72 12.01 -3.24
CA ASP A 34 -17.88 11.43 -4.58
C ASP A 34 -19.01 12.08 -5.41
N ARG A 35 -19.81 12.96 -4.80
CA ARG A 35 -20.85 13.77 -5.43
C ARG A 35 -20.72 15.23 -4.97
N PRO A 36 -21.27 16.22 -5.72
CA PRO A 36 -21.25 17.61 -5.30
C PRO A 36 -21.83 17.78 -3.88
N CYS A 37 -21.00 18.23 -2.93
CA CYS A 37 -21.35 18.32 -1.51
C CYS A 37 -21.96 19.67 -1.09
N ALA A 38 -21.82 20.71 -1.92
CA ALA A 38 -22.37 22.05 -1.67
C ALA A 38 -22.40 22.88 -2.97
N LYS A 39 -23.00 24.08 -2.94
CA LYS A 39 -23.04 24.99 -4.10
C LYS A 39 -21.65 25.47 -4.53
N ASN A 40 -20.71 25.54 -3.59
CA ASN A 40 -19.30 25.88 -3.80
C ASN A 40 -18.42 24.63 -4.01
N ALA A 41 -18.99 23.50 -4.42
CA ALA A 41 -18.22 22.28 -4.63
C ALA A 41 -17.14 22.47 -5.70
N GLU A 42 -15.88 22.38 -5.28
CA GLU A 42 -14.73 22.42 -6.16
C GLU A 42 -14.39 21.00 -6.61
N LYS A 43 -14.33 20.77 -7.93
CA LYS A 43 -13.85 19.50 -8.47
C LYS A 43 -12.36 19.36 -8.15
N VAL A 44 -12.02 18.39 -7.32
CA VAL A 44 -10.63 18.02 -7.05
C VAL A 44 -10.16 17.15 -8.20
N LYS A 45 -9.29 17.71 -9.04
CA LYS A 45 -8.53 16.91 -10.00
C LYS A 45 -7.52 16.09 -9.20
N VAL A 46 -7.91 14.88 -8.81
CA VAL A 46 -6.97 13.90 -8.25
C VAL A 46 -6.01 13.56 -9.39
N ARG A 47 -4.88 14.27 -9.45
CA ARG A 47 -3.76 13.84 -10.26
C ARG A 47 -3.28 12.55 -9.61
N SER A 48 -3.64 11.40 -10.20
CA SER A 48 -2.77 10.24 -10.11
C SER A 48 -1.45 10.72 -10.68
N ASN A 49 -0.50 11.08 -9.81
CA ASN A 49 0.78 11.57 -10.27
C ASN A 49 1.34 10.49 -11.20
N ALA A 50 1.55 10.90 -12.46
CA ALA A 50 2.42 10.25 -13.42
C ALA A 50 3.73 9.85 -12.71
N PRO A 51 4.43 8.81 -13.20
CA PRO A 51 5.35 8.01 -12.41
C PRO A 51 6.25 8.91 -11.59
N SER A 52 6.06 8.88 -10.27
CA SER A 52 7.07 9.41 -9.37
C SER A 52 8.38 8.77 -9.80
N THR A 53 9.43 9.57 -9.93
CA THR A 53 10.80 9.07 -10.02
C THR A 53 10.91 8.00 -8.95
N ARG A 54 10.78 6.73 -9.38
CA ARG A 54 10.85 5.60 -8.47
C ARG A 54 12.24 5.74 -7.90
N PRO A 55 12.43 5.86 -6.57
CA PRO A 55 13.71 5.41 -6.04
C PRO A 55 13.92 4.03 -6.66
N SER A 56 15.12 3.76 -7.18
CA SER A 56 15.43 2.40 -7.63
C SER A 56 14.91 1.46 -6.53
N PRO A 57 14.23 0.35 -6.88
CA PRO A 57 13.73 -0.59 -5.88
C PRO A 57 14.74 -0.84 -4.76
N ASP A 58 16.02 -0.83 -5.13
CA ASP A 58 17.22 -0.90 -4.32
C ASP A 58 17.26 0.09 -3.15
N LYS A 59 17.05 1.41 -3.35
CA LYS A 59 17.21 2.38 -2.25
C LYS A 59 16.18 2.18 -1.13
N LEU A 60 14.92 1.95 -1.49
CA LEU A 60 13.86 1.71 -0.49
C LEU A 60 14.10 0.40 0.26
N VAL A 61 14.59 -0.62 -0.45
CA VAL A 61 14.94 -1.91 0.14
C VAL A 61 16.14 -1.77 1.06
N GLU A 62 17.16 -0.99 0.69
CA GLU A 62 18.32 -0.68 1.52
C GLU A 62 17.94 0.07 2.80
N GLU A 63 17.10 1.10 2.70
CA GLU A 63 16.58 1.83 3.86
C GLU A 63 15.82 0.90 4.82
N CYS A 64 14.95 0.05 4.29
CA CYS A 64 14.23 -0.94 5.10
C CYS A 64 15.18 -1.98 5.71
N LEU A 65 16.17 -2.46 4.96
CA LEU A 65 17.15 -3.42 5.46
C LEU A 65 18.01 -2.81 6.57
N ALA A 66 18.42 -1.54 6.43
CA ALA A 66 19.13 -0.80 7.47
C ALA A 66 18.27 -0.66 8.74
N TYR A 67 17.01 -0.25 8.59
CA TYR A 67 16.06 -0.18 9.71
C TYR A 67 15.92 -1.54 10.42
N VAL A 68 15.77 -2.62 9.65
CA VAL A 68 15.65 -3.98 10.19
C VAL A 68 16.91 -4.45 10.92
N LYS A 69 18.11 -4.09 10.41
CA LYS A 69 19.39 -4.40 11.07
C LYS A 69 19.53 -3.71 12.42
N GLU A 70 19.07 -2.46 12.52
CA GLU A 70 19.20 -1.64 13.71
C GLU A 70 18.14 -1.96 14.78
N ASN A 71 16.90 -2.25 14.37
CA ASN A 71 15.76 -2.28 15.28
C ASN A 71 15.33 -3.70 15.73
N ARG A 72 15.94 -4.75 15.16
CA ARG A 72 15.66 -6.14 15.58
C ARG A 72 16.84 -6.74 16.33
N ALA A 73 16.55 -7.56 17.33
CA ALA A 73 17.54 -8.26 18.14
C ALA A 73 18.23 -9.43 17.38
N TRP A 74 19.13 -9.08 16.47
CA TRP A 74 19.98 -10.05 15.77
C TRP A 74 21.10 -10.57 16.67
N LYS A 75 21.55 -11.81 16.43
CA LYS A 75 22.78 -12.33 17.07
C LYS A 75 24.04 -11.77 16.44
N ASP A 76 24.00 -11.53 15.13
CA ASP A 76 25.05 -10.91 14.33
C ASP A 76 24.37 -9.96 13.31
N PRO A 77 24.18 -8.66 13.66
CA PRO A 77 23.54 -7.68 12.77
C PRO A 77 24.26 -7.48 11.44
N ASP A 78 25.59 -7.60 11.42
CA ASP A 78 26.41 -7.41 10.22
C ASP A 78 26.22 -8.55 9.22
N SER A 79 25.89 -9.75 9.70
CA SER A 79 25.56 -10.89 8.86
C SER A 79 24.18 -10.85 8.19
N VAL A 80 23.33 -9.86 8.51
CA VAL A 80 21.97 -9.81 7.97
C VAL A 80 22.04 -9.52 6.46
N GLN A 81 21.50 -10.46 5.68
CA GLN A 81 21.46 -10.44 4.23
C GLN A 81 20.01 -10.51 3.73
N LEU A 82 19.71 -9.73 2.70
CA LEU A 82 18.46 -9.83 1.97
C LEU A 82 18.45 -11.10 1.11
N VAL A 83 17.34 -11.84 1.18
CA VAL A 83 17.07 -13.00 0.31
C VAL A 83 16.06 -12.62 -0.75
N SER A 84 14.93 -12.04 -0.35
CA SER A 84 13.88 -11.60 -1.26
C SER A 84 13.09 -10.43 -0.65
N TYR A 85 12.30 -9.73 -1.47
CA TYR A 85 11.37 -8.72 -0.97
C TYR A 85 10.11 -8.66 -1.82
N ARG A 86 9.03 -8.17 -1.22
CA ARG A 86 7.81 -7.81 -1.94
C ARG A 86 7.04 -6.70 -1.23
N LYS A 87 6.36 -5.87 -2.01
CA LYS A 87 5.35 -4.94 -1.47
C LYS A 87 4.03 -5.67 -1.32
N ILE A 88 3.39 -5.51 -0.17
CA ILE A 88 2.06 -6.05 0.12
C ILE A 88 1.18 -4.96 0.71
N TRP A 89 -0.13 -5.13 0.54
CA TRP A 89 -1.11 -4.41 1.34
C TRP A 89 -1.46 -5.25 2.56
N THR A 90 -1.47 -4.61 3.73
CA THR A 90 -2.05 -5.16 4.96
C THR A 90 -3.27 -4.34 5.35
N HIS A 91 -4.17 -4.95 6.09
CA HIS A 91 -5.35 -4.27 6.63
C HIS A 91 -5.43 -4.56 8.12
N ASP A 92 -5.42 -3.50 8.93
CA ASP A 92 -5.58 -3.56 10.38
C ASP A 92 -6.75 -2.66 10.83
N SER A 93 -6.92 -2.46 12.14
CA SER A 93 -7.98 -1.63 12.71
C SER A 93 -7.88 -0.15 12.33
N SER A 94 -6.74 0.30 11.81
CA SER A 94 -6.50 1.66 11.31
C SER A 94 -6.64 1.79 9.79
N GLY A 95 -6.92 0.69 9.09
CA GLY A 95 -7.20 0.65 7.65
C GLY A 95 -6.11 -0.03 6.83
N ALA A 96 -6.14 0.23 5.53
CA ALA A 96 -5.21 -0.36 4.57
C ALA A 96 -3.87 0.36 4.56
N ARG A 97 -2.77 -0.40 4.66
CA ARG A 97 -1.40 0.12 4.69
C ARG A 97 -0.49 -0.65 3.73
N GLN A 98 0.45 0.06 3.12
CA GLN A 98 1.49 -0.55 2.30
C GLN A 98 2.65 -0.99 3.19
N VAL A 99 3.12 -2.21 2.98
CA VAL A 99 4.22 -2.81 3.73
C VAL A 99 5.24 -3.37 2.74
N LEU A 100 6.52 -3.06 2.97
CA LEU A 100 7.62 -3.75 2.33
C LEU A 100 8.02 -4.93 3.21
N ARG A 101 7.73 -6.15 2.75
CA ARG A 101 8.14 -7.37 3.43
C ARG A 101 9.46 -7.85 2.85
N LEU A 102 10.47 -7.92 3.70
CA LEU A 102 11.76 -8.50 3.41
C LEU A 102 11.80 -9.94 3.92
N GLU A 103 12.39 -10.83 3.14
CA GLU A 103 12.91 -12.10 3.61
C GLU A 103 14.41 -11.93 3.78
N VAL A 104 14.91 -12.18 4.99
CA VAL A 104 16.32 -12.01 5.34
C VAL A 104 16.86 -13.27 6.01
N LYS A 105 18.18 -13.44 5.94
CA LYS A 105 18.92 -14.45 6.70
C LYS A 105 20.02 -13.78 7.50
N ALA A 106 20.34 -14.34 8.66
CA ALA A 106 21.42 -13.87 9.54
C ALA A 106 22.07 -15.07 10.21
N LYS A 107 23.31 -14.92 10.67
CA LYS A 107 23.99 -15.95 11.44
C LYS A 107 23.39 -16.08 12.84
N ASN A 108 23.32 -17.30 13.33
CA ASN A 108 22.99 -17.59 14.72
C ASN A 108 24.23 -17.41 15.63
N SER A 109 24.09 -17.70 16.93
CA SER A 109 25.19 -17.59 17.91
C SER A 109 26.39 -18.50 17.63
N TYR A 110 26.24 -19.49 16.74
CA TYR A 110 27.30 -20.42 16.32
C TYR A 110 27.95 -19.99 14.99
N GLY A 111 27.57 -18.84 14.43
CA GLY A 111 28.14 -18.32 13.19
C GLY A 111 27.59 -18.94 11.90
N ALA A 112 26.57 -19.81 11.99
CA ALA A 112 25.93 -20.44 10.83
C ALA A 112 24.65 -19.70 10.42
N TYR A 113 24.37 -19.63 9.12
CA TYR A 113 23.06 -19.22 8.62
C TYR A 113 22.07 -20.37 8.82
N ASP A 114 21.01 -20.13 9.56
CA ASP A 114 19.97 -21.12 9.83
C ASP A 114 18.60 -20.55 9.43
N GLY A 115 18.15 -20.92 8.23
CA GLY A 115 16.87 -20.50 7.67
C GLY A 115 16.79 -19.02 7.26
N THR A 116 15.55 -18.60 6.98
CA THR A 116 15.19 -17.22 6.66
C THR A 116 14.09 -16.75 7.59
N THR A 117 13.97 -15.44 7.74
CA THR A 117 12.95 -14.82 8.57
C THR A 117 12.38 -13.61 7.86
N HIS A 118 11.10 -13.33 8.11
CA HIS A 118 10.44 -12.19 7.52
C HIS A 118 10.61 -10.97 8.42
N SER A 119 10.85 -9.82 7.82
CA SER A 119 10.82 -8.52 8.49
C SER A 119 10.04 -7.55 7.62
N SER A 120 9.40 -6.58 8.24
CA SER A 120 8.46 -5.70 7.56
C SER A 120 8.81 -4.25 7.90
N CYS A 121 8.80 -3.38 6.88
CA CYS A 121 8.81 -1.95 7.09
C CYS A 121 7.52 -1.36 6.54
N PHE A 122 6.88 -0.50 7.31
CA PHE A 122 5.70 0.24 6.87
C PHE A 122 6.13 1.33 5.92
N LEU A 123 5.37 1.50 4.84
CA LEU A 123 5.62 2.51 3.83
C LEU A 123 4.71 3.71 4.04
N ASN A 124 5.18 4.87 3.60
CA ASN A 124 4.33 6.06 3.50
C ASN A 124 3.15 5.83 2.53
N HIS A 125 2.18 6.73 2.53
CA HIS A 125 0.97 6.59 1.71
C HIS A 125 1.26 6.40 0.21
N SER A 126 2.34 7.02 -0.29
CA SER A 126 2.80 6.89 -1.68
C SER A 126 3.57 5.60 -1.99
N GLY A 127 3.96 4.80 -1.00
CA GLY A 127 4.73 3.57 -1.18
C GLY A 127 6.17 3.78 -1.68
N THR A 128 6.70 5.00 -1.56
CA THR A 128 8.01 5.42 -2.09
C THR A 128 9.09 5.55 -1.03
N GLY A 129 8.70 5.58 0.25
CA GLY A 129 9.61 5.74 1.39
C GLY A 129 9.05 5.02 2.62
N LEU A 130 9.89 4.90 3.65
CA LEU A 130 9.43 4.40 4.94
C LEU A 130 8.41 5.36 5.57
N SER A 131 7.44 4.79 6.27
CA SER A 131 6.53 5.53 7.14
C SER A 131 7.30 6.10 8.34
N SER A 132 6.91 7.29 8.81
CA SER A 132 7.38 7.82 10.09
C SER A 132 6.89 7.01 11.29
N VAL A 133 5.85 6.19 11.09
CA VAL A 133 5.33 5.23 12.05
C VAL A 133 5.70 3.84 11.55
N GLN A 134 6.70 3.24 12.18
CA GLN A 134 6.99 1.80 12.09
C GLN A 134 6.36 1.18 13.33
N GLU A 135 5.41 0.25 13.17
CA GLU A 135 4.91 -0.47 14.35
C GLU A 135 6.08 -1.22 15.00
N LEU A 136 6.34 -0.91 16.27
CA LEU A 136 7.20 -1.70 17.14
C LEU A 136 6.51 -3.06 17.33
N LEU A 137 6.93 -4.05 16.57
CA LEU A 137 6.75 -5.45 16.95
C LEU A 137 7.89 -5.86 17.89
#